data_AF-A0A3L6VBE4-F1
#
_entry.id   AF-A0A3L6VBE4-F1
#
_cell.length_a   1.000
_cell.length_b   1.000
_cell.length_c   1.000
_cell.angle_alpha   90.00
_cell.angle_beta   90.00
_cell.angle_gamma   90.00
#
_symmetry.space_group_name_H-M   'P 1'
#
loop_
_entity.id
_entity.type
_entity.pdbx_description
1 polymer ?
#
loop_
_entity_poly.entity_id
_entity_poly.type
_entity_poly.pdbx_seq_one_letter_code
_entity_poly.pdbx_strand_id
1 'polypeptide(L)'
;MVTWKPHGGLPPITDQEWADEFELYKKFPEFQQRQHMTVDDFKQIYFWEYSHRMLGRTVGLAFAAPLAYFLIRKRIPKEMYGRLAALFGLGAFQ
;
A
#
# COMPACT_ATOMS: atom_id res chain seq x y z
N MET A 1 9.40 -0.82 -5.13
CA MET A 1 9.12 0.04 -3.96
C MET A 1 9.96 1.29 -3.92
N VAL A 2 11.14 1.29 -4.54
CA VAL A 2 12.04 2.43 -4.49
C VAL A 2 11.54 3.58 -5.39
N THR A 3 10.79 3.23 -6.43
CA THR A 3 10.09 4.19 -7.29
C THR A 3 8.59 4.09 -7.03
N TRP A 4 8.01 5.14 -6.46
CA TRP A 4 6.55 5.22 -6.27
C TRP A 4 5.87 5.36 -7.64
N LYS A 5 4.96 4.43 -7.96
CA LYS A 5 4.09 4.48 -9.14
C LYS A 5 2.64 4.66 -8.68
N PRO A 6 1.87 5.60 -9.27
CA PRO A 6 0.51 5.95 -8.81
C PRO A 6 -0.49 4.79 -8.81
N HIS A 7 -0.28 3.75 -9.60
CA HIS A 7 -1.15 2.56 -9.64
C HIS A 7 -0.81 1.49 -8.57
N GLY A 8 0.23 1.71 -7.75
CA GLY A 8 0.82 0.65 -6.94
C GLY A 8 1.59 -0.31 -7.86
N GLY A 9 2.90 -0.14 -7.95
CA GLY A 9 3.74 -0.97 -8.82
C GLY A 9 3.57 -2.46 -8.49
N LEU A 10 3.38 -3.28 -9.53
CA LEU A 10 3.47 -4.74 -9.40
C LEU A 10 4.85 -5.12 -8.85
N PRO A 11 4.95 -6.21 -8.05
CA PRO A 11 6.24 -6.76 -7.67
C PRO A 11 7.04 -7.11 -8.93
N PRO A 12 8.38 -6.97 -8.91
CA PRO A 12 9.23 -7.48 -9.97
C PRO A 12 8.91 -8.95 -10.25
N ILE A 13 8.82 -9.33 -11.52
CA ILE A 13 8.43 -10.69 -11.93
C ILE A 13 9.67 -11.47 -12.37
N THR A 14 10.65 -10.78 -12.96
CA THR A 14 11.88 -11.39 -13.48
C THR A 14 13.06 -11.18 -12.54
N ASP A 15 14.05 -12.08 -12.59
CA ASP A 15 15.26 -11.98 -11.76
C ASP A 15 16.09 -10.72 -12.08
N GLN A 16 16.06 -10.25 -13.34
CA GLN A 16 16.72 -9.01 -13.73
C GLN A 16 16.07 -7.79 -13.06
N GLU A 17 14.74 -7.71 -13.06
CA GLU A 17 14.02 -6.62 -12.37
C GLU A 17 14.25 -6.66 -10.85
N TRP A 18 14.38 -7.85 -10.26
CA TRP A 18 14.75 -8.00 -8.85
C TRP A 18 16.16 -7.50 -8.57
N ALA A 19 17.12 -7.78 -9.46
CA ALA A 19 18.48 -7.28 -9.34
C ALA A 19 18.52 -5.75 -9.44
N ASP A 20 17.82 -5.16 -10.41
CA ASP A 20 17.76 -3.72 -10.61
C ASP A 20 17.12 -2.99 -9.40
N GLU A 21 16.01 -3.53 -8.87
CA GLU A 21 15.34 -2.98 -7.70
C GLU A 21 16.20 -3.13 -6.43
N PHE A 22 16.95 -4.25 -6.30
CA PHE A 22 17.88 -4.46 -5.19
C PHE A 22 19.07 -3.50 -5.25
N GLU A 23 19.65 -3.26 -6.43
CA GLU A 23 20.69 -2.23 -6.61
C GLU A 23 20.19 -0.85 -6.23
N LEU A 24 18.93 -0.54 -6.51
CA LEU A 24 18.30 0.70 -6.09
C LEU A 24 18.08 0.74 -4.58
N TYR A 25 17.69 -0.38 -3.96
CA TYR A 25 17.52 -0.53 -2.51
C TYR A 25 18.85 -0.37 -1.74
N LYS A 26 19.98 -0.81 -2.29
CA LYS A 26 21.32 -0.62 -1.69
C LYS A 26 21.68 0.85 -1.44
N LYS A 27 21.06 1.79 -2.16
CA LYS A 27 21.27 3.23 -1.98
C LYS A 27 20.59 3.80 -0.73
N PHE A 28 19.71 3.03 -0.09
CA PHE A 28 18.98 3.45 1.09
C PHE A 28 19.79 3.15 2.37
N PRO A 29 19.70 4.01 3.40
CA PRO A 29 20.40 3.82 4.66
C PRO A 29 19.99 2.52 5.38
N GLU A 30 18.81 1.99 5.09
CA GLU A 30 18.29 0.75 5.66
C GLU A 30 19.10 -0.49 5.23
N PHE A 31 19.63 -0.49 4.00
CA PHE A 31 20.60 -1.50 3.56
C PHE A 31 21.94 -1.33 4.30
N GLN A 32 22.36 -0.10 4.59
CA GLN A 32 23.60 0.15 5.34
C GLN A 32 23.52 -0.35 6.79
N GLN A 33 22.32 -0.48 7.36
CA GLN A 33 22.08 -1.10 8.66
C GLN A 33 22.09 -2.64 8.59
N ARG A 34 21.77 -3.22 7.42
CA ARG A 34 21.77 -4.67 7.16
C ARG A 34 22.69 -5.05 5.99
N GLN A 35 23.98 -4.77 6.15
CA GLN A 35 24.99 -4.88 5.07
C GLN A 35 25.21 -6.29 4.51
N HIS A 36 24.71 -7.33 5.18
CA HIS A 36 24.85 -8.73 4.77
C HIS A 36 23.55 -9.33 4.20
N MET A 37 22.61 -8.49 3.75
CA MET A 37 21.33 -8.95 3.23
C MET A 37 21.46 -9.48 1.79
N THR A 38 20.91 -10.66 1.53
CA THR A 38 20.84 -11.24 0.17
C THR A 38 19.63 -10.73 -0.61
N VAL A 39 19.57 -11.03 -1.93
CA VAL A 39 18.39 -10.73 -2.76
C VAL A 39 17.15 -11.48 -2.27
N ASP A 40 17.31 -12.69 -1.72
CA ASP A 40 16.19 -13.46 -1.16
C ASP A 40 15.65 -12.86 0.14
N ASP A 41 16.53 -12.37 1.02
CA ASP A 41 16.12 -11.62 2.21
C ASP A 41 15.37 -10.32 1.84
N PHE A 42 15.85 -9.63 0.80
CA PHE A 42 15.17 -8.46 0.24
C PHE A 42 13.76 -8.81 -0.26
N LYS A 43 13.62 -9.91 -1.02
CA LYS A 43 12.33 -10.40 -1.52
C LYS A 43 11.36 -10.64 -0.37
N GLN A 44 11.78 -11.25 0.74
CA GLN A 44 10.90 -11.48 1.90
C GLN A 44 10.38 -10.18 2.51
N ILE A 45 11.26 -9.21 2.76
CA ILE A 45 10.88 -7.89 3.31
C ILE A 45 9.94 -7.17 2.35
N TYR A 46 10.28 -7.17 1.06
CA TYR A 46 9.47 -6.59 0.00
C TYR A 46 8.06 -7.18 -0.01
N PHE A 47 7.94 -8.51 0.02
CA PHE A 47 6.64 -9.17 -0.01
C PHE A 47 5.79 -8.83 1.22
N TRP A 48 6.41 -8.74 2.40
CA TRP A 48 5.71 -8.35 3.61
C TRP A 48 5.16 -6.93 3.52
N GLU A 49 6.00 -5.96 3.14
CA GLU A 49 5.59 -4.56 2.97
C GLU A 49 4.54 -4.41 1.88
N TYR A 50 4.69 -5.15 0.77
CA TYR A 50 3.76 -5.11 -0.36
C TYR A 50 2.40 -5.63 0.05
N SER A 51 2.38 -6.79 0.72
CA SER A 51 1.16 -7.43 1.19
C SER A 51 0.47 -6.54 2.22
N HIS A 52 1.21 -5.97 3.17
CA HIS A 52 0.67 -5.06 4.17
C HIS A 52 -0.01 -3.83 3.52
N ARG A 53 0.65 -3.21 2.52
CA ARG A 53 0.06 -2.08 1.77
C ARG A 53 -1.15 -2.50 0.94
N MET A 54 -1.11 -3.67 0.32
CA MET A 54 -2.24 -4.18 -0.45
C MET A 54 -3.44 -4.51 0.44
N LEU A 55 -3.20 -5.04 1.64
CA LEU A 55 -4.23 -5.27 2.65
C LEU A 55 -4.89 -3.95 3.06
N GLY A 56 -4.11 -2.90 3.34
CA GLY A 56 -4.65 -1.57 3.65
C GLY A 56 -5.59 -1.04 2.55
N ARG A 57 -5.20 -1.18 1.28
CA ARG A 57 -6.06 -0.80 0.13
C ARG A 57 -7.33 -1.66 0.04
N THR A 58 -7.18 -2.97 0.21
CA THR A 58 -8.30 -3.93 0.13
C THR A 58 -9.32 -3.65 1.23
N VAL A 59 -8.86 -3.40 2.46
CA VAL A 59 -9.70 -3.02 3.58
C VAL A 59 -10.37 -1.66 3.31
N GLY A 60 -9.60 -0.66 2.87
CA GLY A 60 -10.15 0.64 2.49
C GLY A 60 -11.26 0.54 1.45
N LEU A 61 -11.09 -0.28 0.41
CA LEU A 61 -12.12 -0.56 -0.59
C LEU A 61 -13.30 -1.34 -0.03
N ALA A 62 -13.08 -2.32 0.85
CA ALA A 62 -14.14 -3.10 1.49
C ALA A 62 -15.04 -2.22 2.39
N PHE A 63 -14.50 -1.14 2.97
CA PHE A 63 -15.29 -0.14 3.69
C PHE A 63 -15.88 0.94 2.76
N ALA A 64 -15.14 1.36 1.71
CA ALA A 64 -15.59 2.36 0.75
C ALA A 64 -16.76 1.90 -0.10
N ALA A 65 -16.73 0.66 -0.59
CA ALA A 65 -17.73 0.11 -1.50
C ALA A 65 -19.15 0.09 -0.89
N PRO A 66 -19.40 -0.49 0.30
CA PRO A 66 -20.74 -0.45 0.91
C PRO A 66 -21.14 0.98 1.28
N LEU A 67 -20.20 1.81 1.74
CA LEU A 67 -20.48 3.21 2.06
C LEU A 67 -20.94 4.00 0.83
N ALA A 68 -20.22 3.87 -0.30
CA ALA A 68 -20.61 4.45 -1.58
C ALA A 68 -21.98 3.92 -2.05
N TYR A 69 -22.23 2.61 -1.91
CA TYR A 69 -23.51 2.01 -2.24
C TYR A 69 -24.68 2.61 -1.43
N PHE A 70 -24.55 2.71 -0.10
CA PHE A 70 -25.58 3.29 0.77
C PHE A 70 -25.76 4.80 0.55
N LEU A 71 -24.68 5.50 0.19
CA LEU A 71 -24.69 6.92 -0.13
C LEU A 71 -25.45 7.19 -1.44
N ILE A 72 -25.18 6.42 -2.51
CA ILE A 72 -25.92 6.50 -3.79
C ILE A 72 -27.40 6.18 -3.57
N ARG A 73 -27.72 5.19 -2.72
CA ARG A 73 -29.11 4.80 -2.41
C ARG A 73 -29.84 5.78 -1.49
N LYS A 74 -29.20 6.88 -1.06
CA LYS A 74 -29.73 7.89 -0.12
C LYS A 74 -30.30 7.28 1.17
N ARG A 75 -29.76 6.14 1.61
CA ARG A 75 -30.19 5.45 2.84
C ARG A 75 -29.47 5.96 4.09
N ILE A 76 -28.50 6.87 3.93
CA ILE A 76 -27.72 7.47 5.01
C ILE A 76 -28.38 8.78 5.46
N PRO A 77 -28.68 8.95 6.77
CA PRO A 77 -29.23 10.19 7.31
C PRO A 77 -28.24 11.35 7.15
N LYS A 78 -28.75 12.56 6.88
CA LYS A 78 -27.92 13.72 6.53
C LYS A 78 -26.89 14.10 7.59
N GLU A 79 -27.19 13.84 8.85
CA GLU A 79 -26.32 14.10 10.00
C GLU A 79 -25.07 13.19 10.03
N MET A 80 -25.12 12.03 9.37
CA MET A 80 -24.00 11.09 9.32
C MET A 80 -22.98 11.40 8.23
N TYR A 81 -23.30 12.20 7.20
CA TYR A 81 -22.36 12.50 6.12
C TYR A 81 -21.06 13.15 6.62
N GLY A 82 -21.15 14.08 7.58
CA GLY A 82 -19.97 14.72 8.17
C GLY A 82 -19.08 13.76 8.95
N ARG A 83 -19.68 12.84 9.72
CA ARG A 83 -18.93 11.82 10.47
C ARG A 83 -18.26 10.80 9.56
N LEU A 84 -18.96 10.37 8.51
CA LEU A 84 -18.43 9.45 7.50
C LEU A 84 -17.30 10.09 6.70
N ALA A 85 -17.43 11.37 6.33
CA ALA A 85 -16.37 12.10 5.64
C ALA A 85 -15.14 12.30 6.53
N ALA A 86 -15.32 12.60 7.83
CA ALA A 86 -14.21 12.68 8.77
C ALA A 86 -13.51 11.32 8.95
N LEU A 87 -14.26 10.23 9.11
CA LEU A 87 -13.71 8.88 9.21
C LEU A 87 -12.97 8.46 7.93
N PHE A 88 -13.50 8.80 6.75
CA PHE A 88 -12.83 8.55 5.47
C PHE A 88 -11.57 9.38 5.31
N GLY A 89 -11.62 10.66 5.70
CA GLY A 89 -10.47 11.55 5.70
C GLY A 89 -9.36 11.06 6.62
N LEU A 90 -9.70 10.64 7.84
CA LEU A 90 -8.75 10.06 8.78
C LEU A 90 -8.16 8.74 8.26
N GLY A 91 -8.99 7.87 7.68
CA GLY A 91 -8.51 6.62 7.06
C GLY A 91 -7.64 6.83 5.82
N ALA A 92 -7.83 7.93 5.08
CA ALA A 92 -6.99 8.29 3.93
C ALA A 92 -5.66 8.95 4.34
N PHE A 93 -5.58 9.51 5.55
CA PHE A 93 -4.38 10.11 6.13
C PHE A 93 -3.52 9.12 6.93
N GLN A 94 -3.99 7.87 7.11
CA GLN A 94 -3.29 6.79 7.81
C GLN A 94 -2.46 5.95 6.84
#